data_AF-A0A2E2Y108-F1
#
_entry.id   AF-A0A2E2Y108-F1
#
_cell.length_a   1.000
_cell.length_b   1.000
_cell.length_c   1.000
_cell.angle_alpha   90.00
_cell.angle_beta   90.00
_cell.angle_gamma   90.00
#
_symmetry.space_group_name_H-M   'P 1'
#
loop_
_entity.id
_entity.type
_entity.pdbx_description
1 polymer ?
#
loop_
_entity_poly.entity_id
_entity_poly.type
_entity_poly.pdbx_seq_one_letter_code
_entity_poly.pdbx_strand_id
1 'polypeptide(L)'
;MGQVTKNILTMEDFSIESNGKIIIVENPISVQLQKDVPKDIFICKTNFVSYHAEFTYKYKGQRVKLVRRTYAKLSNGKKVYSKKKKDMQELKVSVPGVVKGKSSESILYSKKTMGSIFVSFNYSFSYK
;
A
#
# COMPACT_ATOMS: atom_id res chain seq x y z
N MET A 1 3.66 -16.18 28.31
CA MET A 1 4.32 -15.69 27.08
C MET A 1 3.29 -14.92 26.25
N GLY A 2 3.26 -13.60 26.35
CA GLY A 2 2.28 -12.77 25.64
C GLY A 2 2.65 -12.65 24.16
N GLN A 3 1.78 -13.13 23.27
CA GLN A 3 1.91 -12.82 21.84
C GLN A 3 1.82 -11.31 21.67
N VAL A 4 2.96 -10.68 21.34
CA VAL A 4 3.03 -9.28 20.91
C VAL A 4 2.39 -9.22 19.52
N THR A 5 1.06 -9.12 19.47
CA THR A 5 0.33 -8.95 18.21
C THR A 5 0.54 -7.52 17.76
N LYS A 6 1.52 -7.30 16.89
CA LYS A 6 1.81 -6.01 16.27
C LYS A 6 0.78 -5.76 15.17
N ASN A 7 0.36 -4.51 14.96
CA ASN A 7 -0.49 -4.11 13.84
C ASN A 7 0.30 -4.27 12.53
N ILE A 8 0.34 -5.49 11.99
CA ILE A 8 1.19 -5.87 10.85
C ILE A 8 0.37 -5.82 9.57
N LEU A 9 0.88 -5.05 8.61
CA LEU A 9 0.46 -5.08 7.22
C LEU A 9 1.45 -5.94 6.45
N THR A 10 0.95 -6.92 5.72
CA THR A 10 1.70 -7.73 4.76
C THR A 10 1.19 -7.45 3.36
N MET A 11 2.11 -7.22 2.44
CA MET A 11 1.85 -7.02 1.01
C MET A 11 2.54 -8.13 0.24
N GLU A 12 1.81 -8.76 -0.69
CA GLU A 12 2.29 -9.93 -1.42
C GLU A 12 1.71 -10.01 -2.85
N ASP A 13 2.14 -11.01 -3.61
CA ASP A 13 1.70 -11.26 -5.00
C ASP A 13 1.87 -10.04 -5.91
N PHE A 14 3.05 -9.43 -5.86
CA PHE A 14 3.36 -8.26 -6.65
C PHE A 14 3.43 -8.58 -8.15
N SER A 15 2.68 -7.82 -8.94
CA SER A 15 2.80 -7.76 -10.39
C SER A 15 3.06 -6.31 -10.78
N ILE A 16 4.27 -6.02 -11.22
CA ILE A 16 4.73 -4.66 -11.51
C ILE A 16 5.27 -4.59 -12.92
N GLU A 17 4.79 -3.62 -13.68
CA GLU A 17 5.26 -3.33 -15.01
C GLU A 17 5.47 -1.82 -15.17
N SER A 18 6.63 -1.41 -15.69
CA SER A 18 6.89 -0.02 -16.05
C SER A 18 7.33 0.07 -17.50
N ASN A 19 6.56 0.81 -18.31
CA ASN A 19 6.78 0.99 -19.74
C ASN A 19 7.06 -0.34 -20.48
N GLY A 20 6.23 -1.38 -20.27
CA GLY A 20 6.39 -2.69 -20.91
C GLY A 20 7.41 -3.61 -20.26
N LYS A 21 8.13 -3.19 -19.20
CA LYS A 21 9.14 -3.99 -18.52
C LYS A 21 8.65 -4.49 -17.17
N ILE A 22 8.71 -5.80 -16.96
CA ILE A 22 8.40 -6.44 -15.69
C ILE A 22 9.46 -6.07 -14.66
N ILE A 23 9.04 -5.76 -13.43
CA ILE A 23 9.90 -5.43 -12.31
C ILE A 23 9.68 -6.48 -11.22
N ILE A 24 10.76 -7.17 -10.85
CA ILE A 24 10.77 -8.11 -9.73
C ILE A 24 11.09 -7.34 -8.45
N VAL A 25 10.35 -7.60 -7.38
CA VAL A 25 10.52 -6.95 -6.07
C VAL A 25 10.61 -7.99 -4.98
N GLU A 26 11.10 -7.56 -3.82
CA GLU A 26 11.02 -8.33 -2.59
C GLU A 26 9.56 -8.67 -2.26
N ASN A 27 9.33 -9.93 -1.89
CA ASN A 27 8.00 -10.47 -1.63
C ASN A 27 8.09 -11.56 -0.55
N PRO A 28 7.29 -11.51 0.54
CA PRO A 28 6.35 -10.45 0.90
C PRO A 28 7.04 -9.24 1.58
N ILE A 29 6.38 -8.09 1.55
CA ILE A 29 6.78 -6.91 2.35
C ILE A 29 5.88 -6.84 3.58
N SER A 30 6.45 -7.00 4.77
CA SER A 30 5.73 -6.87 6.05
C SER A 30 6.21 -5.66 6.84
N VAL A 31 5.27 -4.83 7.27
CA VAL A 31 5.56 -3.63 8.08
C VAL A 31 4.60 -3.49 9.25
N GLN A 32 5.08 -2.93 10.34
CA GLN A 32 4.22 -2.51 11.44
C GLN A 32 3.63 -1.12 11.14
N LEU A 33 2.30 -1.01 11.24
CA LEU A 33 1.60 0.26 11.19
C LEU A 33 1.42 0.84 12.60
N GLN A 34 1.33 2.16 12.69
CA GLN A 34 0.94 2.89 13.91
C GLN A 34 -0.42 3.56 13.71
N LYS A 35 -1.23 3.62 14.77
CA LYS A 35 -2.61 4.13 14.71
C LYS A 35 -2.59 5.59 14.31
N ASP A 36 -3.43 5.97 13.36
CA ASP A 36 -3.60 7.34 12.87
C ASP A 36 -2.34 7.95 12.22
N VAL A 37 -1.26 7.17 12.04
CA VAL A 37 -0.01 7.60 11.41
C VAL A 37 0.08 7.01 9.99
N PRO A 38 0.21 7.84 8.95
CA PRO A 38 0.52 7.37 7.61
C PRO A 38 1.89 6.69 7.57
N LYS A 39 1.96 5.50 6.99
CA LYS A 39 3.20 4.78 6.73
C LYS A 39 3.39 4.67 5.23
N ASP A 40 4.46 5.30 4.73
CA ASP A 40 4.96 5.10 3.38
C ASP A 40 5.78 3.80 3.32
N ILE A 41 5.47 2.97 2.32
CA ILE A 41 6.14 1.70 2.04
C ILE A 41 6.71 1.78 0.63
N PHE A 42 8.03 1.69 0.54
CA PHE A 42 8.72 1.60 -0.74
C PHE A 42 8.47 0.21 -1.35
N ILE A 43 8.08 0.16 -2.62
CA ILE A 43 7.86 -1.10 -3.34
C ILE A 43 8.97 -1.33 -4.36
N CYS A 44 9.22 -0.36 -5.24
CA CYS A 44 10.24 -0.50 -6.27
C CYS A 44 10.78 0.85 -6.75
N LYS A 45 11.95 0.79 -7.39
CA LYS A 45 12.56 1.93 -8.08
C LYS A 45 12.84 1.55 -9.52
N THR A 46 12.53 2.47 -10.42
CA THR A 46 12.89 2.43 -11.84
C THR A 46 13.86 3.57 -12.13
N ASN A 47 14.32 3.68 -13.38
CA ASN A 47 15.15 4.79 -13.82
C ASN A 47 14.44 6.15 -13.75
N PHE A 48 13.09 6.15 -13.76
CA PHE A 48 12.30 7.39 -13.86
C PHE A 48 11.56 7.75 -12.58
N VAL A 49 11.09 6.72 -11.84
CA VAL A 49 10.25 6.88 -10.66
C VAL A 49 10.56 5.86 -9.58
N SER A 50 10.30 6.20 -8.32
CA SER A 50 10.10 5.23 -7.24
C SER A 50 8.61 5.09 -6.94
N TYR A 51 8.14 3.87 -6.73
CA TYR A 51 6.74 3.58 -6.43
C TYR A 51 6.57 3.24 -4.96
N HIS A 52 5.52 3.79 -4.36
CA HIS A 52 5.24 3.68 -2.93
C HIS A 52 3.75 3.41 -2.69
N ALA A 53 3.46 2.71 -1.61
CA ALA A 53 2.13 2.58 -1.03
C ALA A 53 2.09 3.24 0.35
N GLU A 54 1.17 4.18 0.53
CA GLU A 54 0.83 4.78 1.82
C GLU A 54 -0.35 4.02 2.42
N PHE A 55 -0.19 3.55 3.65
CA PHE A 55 -1.26 2.97 4.45
C PHE A 55 -1.47 3.78 5.73
N THR A 56 -2.73 3.91 6.15
CA THR A 56 -3.08 4.49 7.45
C THR A 56 -4.23 3.67 8.03
N TYR A 57 -4.05 3.11 9.22
CA TYR A 57 -5.16 2.49 9.94
C TYR A 57 -5.70 3.42 11.03
N LYS A 58 -7.02 3.42 11.17
CA LYS A 58 -7.75 4.27 12.12
C LYS A 58 -8.92 3.51 12.73
N TYR A 59 -9.28 3.85 13.95
CA TYR A 59 -10.55 3.46 14.55
C TYR A 59 -11.59 4.56 14.34
N LYS A 60 -12.81 4.20 13.93
CA LYS A 60 -13.95 5.12 13.83
C LYS A 60 -15.18 4.50 14.49
N GLY A 61 -15.45 4.89 15.74
CA GLY A 61 -16.46 4.22 16.55
C GLY A 61 -16.10 2.74 16.71
N GLN A 62 -17.04 1.85 16.39
CA GLN A 62 -16.82 0.40 16.42
C GLN A 62 -16.25 -0.18 15.11
N ARG A 63 -15.49 0.60 14.33
CA ARG A 63 -15.00 0.17 13.01
C ARG A 63 -13.51 0.35 12.89
N VAL A 64 -12.85 -0.61 12.25
CA VAL A 64 -11.46 -0.50 11.82
C VAL A 64 -11.44 -0.09 10.36
N LYS A 65 -10.69 0.97 10.07
CA LYS A 65 -10.55 1.50 8.72
C LYS A 65 -9.10 1.45 8.30
N LEU A 66 -8.83 0.79 7.18
CA LEU A 66 -7.54 0.82 6.51
C LEU A 66 -7.66 1.70 5.27
N VAL A 67 -6.88 2.77 5.23
CA VAL A 67 -6.84 3.71 4.12
C VAL A 67 -5.57 3.47 3.34
N ARG A 68 -5.69 3.28 2.02
CA ARG A 68 -4.56 3.07 1.12
C ARG A 68 -4.52 4.15 0.05
N ARG A 69 -3.32 4.61 -0.29
CA ARG A 69 -3.05 5.40 -1.48
C ARG A 69 -1.68 5.05 -2.03
N THR A 70 -1.55 4.87 -3.33
CA THR A 70 -0.23 4.65 -3.95
C THR A 70 0.21 5.87 -4.75
N TYR A 71 1.51 5.99 -4.99
CA TYR A 71 2.06 7.06 -5.81
C TYR A 71 3.39 6.69 -6.45
N ALA A 72 3.66 7.33 -7.58
CA ALA A 72 4.97 7.38 -8.20
C ALA A 72 5.66 8.70 -7.82
N LYS A 73 6.88 8.62 -7.27
CA LYS A 73 7.73 9.77 -6.96
C LYS A 73 8.79 9.92 -8.05
N LEU A 74 8.75 11.04 -8.75
CA LEU A 74 9.70 11.44 -9.80
C LEU A 74 11.05 11.84 -9.19
N SER A 75 12.10 11.89 -10.01
CA SER A 75 13.45 12.31 -9.61
C SER A 75 13.49 13.71 -8.99
N ASN A 76 12.66 14.63 -9.47
CA ASN A 76 12.50 15.98 -8.91
C ASN A 76 11.69 16.02 -7.60
N GLY A 77 11.35 14.87 -7.02
CA GLY A 77 10.59 14.77 -5.77
C GLY A 77 9.08 14.87 -5.90
N LYS A 78 8.55 15.24 -7.08
CA LYS A 78 7.09 15.34 -7.31
C LYS A 78 6.42 13.97 -7.17
N LYS A 79 5.35 13.91 -6.38
CA LYS A 79 4.51 12.71 -6.20
C LYS A 79 3.28 12.76 -7.13
N VAL A 80 3.09 11.72 -7.92
CA VAL A 80 1.91 11.50 -8.76
C VAL A 80 1.09 10.38 -8.13
N TYR A 81 -0.07 10.73 -7.57
CA TYR A 81 -0.87 9.80 -6.79
C TYR A 81 -1.92 9.08 -7.63
N SER A 82 -2.21 7.84 -7.24
CA SER A 82 -3.39 7.12 -7.70
C SER A 82 -4.65 7.51 -6.91
N LYS A 83 -5.78 6.90 -7.27
CA LYS A 83 -7.05 7.03 -6.55
C LYS A 83 -6.89 6.46 -5.14
N LYS A 84 -7.34 7.22 -4.15
CA LYS A 84 -7.37 6.78 -2.76
C LYS A 84 -8.44 5.69 -2.57
N LYS A 85 -8.07 4.54 -2.01
CA LYS A 85 -9.00 3.47 -1.63
C LYS A 85 -9.12 3.37 -0.10
N LYS A 86 -10.28 2.92 0.37
CA LYS A 86 -10.61 2.81 1.79
C LYS A 86 -11.32 1.49 2.00
N ASP A 87 -10.72 0.63 2.81
CA ASP A 87 -11.33 -0.62 3.24
C ASP A 87 -11.81 -0.45 4.68
N MET A 88 -12.95 -1.05 4.99
CA MET A 88 -13.62 -0.89 6.26
C MET A 88 -14.17 -2.24 6.70
N GLN A 89 -13.86 -2.62 7.94
CA GLN A 89 -14.45 -3.78 8.60
C GLN A 89 -15.37 -3.28 9.72
N GLU A 90 -16.62 -3.74 9.71
CA GLU A 90 -17.62 -3.46 10.75
C GLU A 90 -17.59 -4.59 11.79
N LEU A 91 -16.72 -4.50 12.79
CA LEU A 91 -16.63 -5.47 13.89
C LEU A 91 -16.25 -4.75 15.19
N LYS A 92 -16.76 -5.24 16.33
CA LYS A 92 -16.40 -4.76 17.68
C LYS A 92 -14.88 -4.63 17.81
N VAL A 93 -14.40 -3.40 18.02
CA VAL A 93 -12.97 -3.02 18.13
C VAL A 93 -12.20 -3.77 19.22
N SER A 94 -12.92 -4.48 20.10
CA SER A 94 -12.36 -5.33 21.15
C SER A 94 -11.93 -6.73 20.65
N VAL A 95 -12.15 -7.07 19.37
CA VAL A 95 -11.76 -8.36 18.80
C VAL A 95 -10.67 -8.16 17.75
N PRO A 96 -9.51 -8.84 17.88
CA PRO A 96 -8.51 -8.87 16.83
C PRO A 96 -9.11 -9.31 15.50
N GLY A 97 -8.62 -8.77 14.39
CA GLY A 97 -9.17 -9.09 13.09
C GLY A 97 -8.17 -8.88 11.95
N VAL A 98 -8.61 -9.24 10.75
CA VAL A 98 -7.81 -9.12 9.52
C VAL A 98 -8.61 -8.38 8.46
N VAL A 99 -8.06 -7.29 7.94
CA VAL A 99 -8.54 -6.66 6.69
C VAL A 99 -7.74 -7.24 5.54
N LYS A 100 -8.40 -7.77 4.51
CA LYS A 100 -7.76 -8.22 3.27
C LYS A 100 -8.22 -7.37 2.10
N GLY A 101 -7.35 -7.13 1.13
CA GLY A 101 -7.71 -6.40 -0.07
C GLY A 101 -6.71 -6.62 -1.20
N LYS A 102 -7.08 -6.12 -2.39
CA LYS A 102 -6.23 -6.13 -3.58
C LYS A 102 -6.11 -4.72 -4.13
N SER A 103 -4.87 -4.32 -4.41
CA SER A 103 -4.56 -3.12 -5.16
C SER A 103 -4.17 -3.51 -6.58
N SER A 104 -4.64 -2.74 -7.56
CA SER A 104 -4.30 -2.92 -8.98
C SER A 104 -4.54 -1.59 -9.67
N GLU A 105 -3.48 -0.84 -9.93
CA GLU A 105 -3.56 0.56 -10.37
C GLU A 105 -2.43 0.91 -11.35
N SER A 106 -2.77 1.66 -12.39
CA SER A 106 -1.81 2.30 -13.31
C SER A 106 -1.64 3.77 -12.97
N ILE A 107 -0.41 4.26 -12.97
CA ILE A 107 -0.08 5.68 -12.82
C ILE A 107 0.66 6.15 -14.06
N LEU A 108 0.04 7.07 -14.81
CA LEU A 108 0.69 7.84 -15.86
C LEU A 108 1.46 9.00 -15.23
N TYR A 109 2.79 8.90 -15.19
CA TYR A 109 3.65 9.91 -14.58
C TYR A 109 4.26 10.90 -15.58
N SER A 110 4.23 10.60 -16.89
CA SER A 110 4.66 11.50 -17.96
C SER A 110 3.74 11.40 -19.17
N LYS A 111 3.04 12.48 -19.52
CA LYS A 111 2.24 12.54 -20.75
C LYS A 111 3.10 12.65 -22.02
N LYS A 112 4.23 13.38 -21.94
CA LYS A 112 5.11 13.64 -23.10
C LYS A 112 5.75 12.35 -23.64
N THR A 113 6.19 11.48 -22.73
CA THR A 113 6.82 10.20 -23.08
C THR A 113 5.89 9.02 -22.90
N MET A 114 4.61 9.26 -22.58
CA MET A 114 3.63 8.25 -22.17
C MET A 114 4.15 7.30 -21.06
N GLY A 115 5.01 7.83 -20.19
CA GLY A 115 5.64 7.08 -19.11
C GLY A 115 4.61 6.67 -18.07
N SER A 116 4.47 5.35 -17.86
CA SER A 116 3.50 4.78 -16.94
C SER A 116 4.08 3.61 -16.14
N ILE A 117 3.44 3.35 -15.01
CA ILE A 117 3.72 2.17 -14.17
C ILE A 117 2.40 1.55 -13.73
N PHE A 118 2.27 0.24 -13.95
CA PHE A 118 1.21 -0.59 -13.42
C PHE A 118 1.74 -1.35 -12.21
N VAL A 119 0.94 -1.36 -11.14
CA VAL A 119 1.25 -2.10 -9.91
C VAL A 119 0.00 -2.78 -9.40
N SER A 120 0.10 -4.09 -9.21
CA SER A 120 -0.88 -4.91 -8.51
C SER A 120 -0.22 -5.66 -7.36
N PHE A 121 -0.93 -5.77 -6.23
CA PHE A 121 -0.53 -6.56 -5.07
C PHE A 121 -1.74 -6.89 -4.20
N ASN A 122 -1.66 -8.01 -3.49
CA ASN A 122 -2.55 -8.35 -2.40
C ASN A 122 -2.03 -7.75 -1.09
N TYR A 123 -2.93 -7.45 -0.15
CA TYR A 123 -2.53 -7.04 1.19
C TYR A 123 -3.45 -7.63 2.26
N SER A 124 -2.85 -7.94 3.41
CA SER A 124 -3.54 -8.31 4.63
C SER A 124 -3.04 -7.47 5.80
N PHE A 125 -3.96 -6.95 6.60
CA PHE A 125 -3.64 -6.16 7.79
C PHE A 125 -4.26 -6.83 9.00
N SER A 126 -3.40 -7.36 9.87
CA SER A 126 -3.81 -7.95 11.15
C SER A 126 -3.74 -6.90 12.25
N TYR A 127 -4.86 -6.68 12.94
CA TYR A 127 -4.98 -5.70 14.02
C TYR A 127 -5.46 -6.36 15.32
N LYS A 128 -5.12 -5.74 16.45
CA LYS A 128 -5.55 -6.14 17.79
C LYS A 128 -5.88 -4.91 18.65
#